data_AF-A0A4P9Z486-F1
#
_entry.id   AF-A0A4P9Z486-F1
#
_cell.length_a   1.000
_cell.length_b   1.000
_cell.length_c   1.000
_cell.angle_alpha   90.00
_cell.angle_beta   90.00
_cell.angle_gamma   90.00
#
_symmetry.space_group_name_H-M   'P 1'
#
loop_
_entity.id
_entity.type
_entity.pdbx_description
1 polymer ?
#
loop_
_entity_poly.entity_id
_entity_poly.type
_entity_poly.pdbx_seq_one_letter_code
_entity_poly.pdbx_strand_id
1 'polypeptide(L)'
;MSRALTLVDAEANARSTYVTLIEDDFPLCGDDAWQMFLRVLWEANTHAPRHCGAFVGTGGTGLVLRRSMVVPAAKLLVDPSYTVVPPDVLLQDCLLGKIPACQHCQRSLVISRTLLMRHLGFNTSTSDDRHYDKDKYQCGWRHPFNGDPDLLTV
;
A
#
# COMPACT_ATOMS: atom_id res chain seq x y z
N MET A 1 -2.47 -13.52 -0.91
CA MET A 1 -1.60 -12.52 -0.24
C MET A 1 -0.88 -13.08 1.00
N SER A 2 -1.57 -13.58 2.05
CA SER A 2 -0.90 -14.02 3.30
C SER A 2 0.26 -15.02 3.11
N ARG A 3 0.05 -16.10 2.35
CA ARG A 3 1.11 -17.10 2.07
C ARG A 3 2.36 -16.48 1.42
N ALA A 4 2.18 -15.51 0.53
CA ALA A 4 3.29 -14.83 -0.14
C ALA A 4 4.10 -13.98 0.86
N LEU A 5 3.42 -13.25 1.75
CA LEU A 5 4.07 -12.48 2.81
C LEU A 5 4.88 -13.39 3.75
N THR A 6 4.34 -14.54 4.15
CA THR A 6 5.06 -15.51 4.99
C THR A 6 6.28 -16.10 4.30
N LEU A 7 6.22 -16.36 2.99
CA LEU A 7 7.38 -16.84 2.22
C LEU A 7 8.48 -15.79 2.14
N VAL A 8 8.11 -14.55 1.82
CA VAL A 8 9.05 -13.41 1.79
C VAL A 8 9.64 -13.15 3.18
N ASP A 9 8.89 -13.41 4.25
CA ASP A 9 9.41 -13.32 5.62
C ASP A 9 10.43 -14.43 5.93
N ALA A 10 10.12 -15.67 5.53
CA ALA A 10 10.92 -16.86 5.79
C ALA A 10 12.22 -16.95 4.99
N GLU A 11 12.39 -16.15 3.94
CA GLU A 11 13.66 -16.06 3.21
C GLU A 11 14.75 -15.43 4.11
N ALA A 12 15.52 -16.28 4.79
CA ALA A 12 16.53 -15.92 5.79
C ALA A 12 17.64 -14.98 5.27
N ASN A 13 17.80 -14.85 3.95
CA ASN A 13 18.78 -13.96 3.32
C ASN A 13 18.16 -12.66 2.76
N ALA A 14 16.83 -12.50 2.81
CA ALA A 14 16.15 -11.31 2.32
C ALA A 14 16.28 -10.16 3.34
N ARG A 15 17.29 -9.32 3.17
CA ARG A 15 17.53 -8.10 3.98
C ARG A 15 16.66 -6.90 3.56
N SER A 16 15.47 -7.14 3.01
CA SER A 16 14.67 -6.05 2.48
C SER A 16 14.10 -5.17 3.61
N THR A 17 14.25 -3.85 3.47
CA THR A 17 13.61 -2.88 4.37
C THR A 17 12.10 -2.82 4.12
N TYR A 18 11.70 -3.08 2.87
CA TYR A 18 10.34 -2.99 2.39
C TYR A 18 9.91 -4.24 1.65
N VAL A 19 8.62 -4.56 1.75
CA VAL A 19 7.93 -5.56 0.96
C VAL A 19 6.73 -4.89 0.32
N THR A 20 6.62 -4.96 -1.00
CA THR A 20 5.50 -4.37 -1.74
C THR A 20 4.56 -5.46 -2.24
N LEU A 21 3.27 -5.20 -2.15
CA LEU A 21 2.25 -5.99 -2.83
C LEU A 21 1.89 -5.23 -4.12
N ILE A 22 1.96 -5.94 -5.25
CA ILE A 22 1.72 -5.38 -6.57
C ILE A 22 0.83 -6.36 -7.32
N GLU A 23 -0.26 -5.86 -7.88
CA GLU A 23 -1.11 -6.57 -8.82
C GLU A 23 -0.51 -6.50 -10.23
N ASP A 24 -0.81 -7.49 -11.07
CA ASP A 24 -0.18 -7.69 -12.37
C ASP A 24 -0.58 -6.66 -13.45
N ASP A 25 -1.65 -5.90 -13.21
CA ASP A 25 -2.22 -4.94 -14.14
C ASP A 25 -2.05 -3.47 -13.72
N PHE A 26 -1.12 -3.20 -12.78
CA PHE A 26 -0.77 -1.87 -12.31
C PHE A 26 0.69 -1.49 -12.61
N PRO A 27 1.03 -1.12 -13.86
CA PRO A 27 2.38 -0.68 -14.18
C PRO A 27 2.70 0.68 -13.52
N LEU A 28 3.99 0.89 -13.22
CA LEU A 28 4.53 2.21 -12.90
C LEU A 28 4.38 3.16 -14.11
N CYS A 29 4.20 4.43 -13.80
CA CYS A 29 3.90 5.48 -14.78
C CYS A 29 5.14 6.07 -15.46
N GLY A 30 5.47 5.61 -16.66
CA GLY A 30 6.58 6.17 -17.42
C GLY A 30 7.96 5.84 -16.82
N ASP A 31 8.99 6.44 -17.39
CA ASP A 31 10.38 6.03 -17.14
C ASP A 31 10.94 6.55 -15.80
N ASP A 32 10.36 7.62 -15.25
CA ASP A 32 10.80 8.26 -14.00
C ASP A 32 10.03 7.78 -12.76
N ALA A 33 8.88 7.12 -12.92
CA ALA A 33 8.06 6.67 -11.78
C ALA A 33 8.81 5.74 -10.83
N TRP A 34 9.77 4.95 -11.31
CA TRP A 34 10.62 4.15 -10.42
C TRP A 34 11.49 5.02 -9.51
N GLN A 35 12.09 6.09 -10.04
CA GLN A 35 12.87 7.03 -9.23
C GLN A 35 11.99 7.79 -8.24
N MET A 36 10.77 8.15 -8.65
CA MET A 36 9.79 8.76 -7.76
C MET A 36 9.36 7.80 -6.65
N PHE A 37 9.11 6.53 -6.98
CA PHE A 37 8.80 5.48 -6.01
C PHE A 37 9.92 5.37 -4.96
N LEU A 38 11.17 5.29 -5.40
CA LEU A 38 12.33 5.23 -4.51
C LEU A 38 12.46 6.51 -3.65
N ARG A 39 12.18 7.68 -4.23
CA ARG A 39 12.18 8.95 -3.50
C ARG A 39 11.13 8.93 -2.39
N VAL A 40 9.92 8.43 -2.62
CA VAL A 40 8.88 8.30 -1.57
C VAL A 40 9.43 7.48 -0.39
N LEU A 41 10.09 6.35 -0.66
CA LEU A 41 10.67 5.52 0.40
C LEU A 41 11.85 6.19 1.11
N TRP A 42 12.67 6.94 0.38
CA TRP A 42 13.76 7.72 0.97
C TRP A 42 13.22 8.82 1.90
N GLU A 43 12.20 9.57 1.45
CA GLU A 43 11.52 10.59 2.23
C GLU A 43 10.84 9.97 3.46
N ALA A 44 10.20 8.82 3.31
CA ALA A 44 9.57 8.08 4.40
C ALA A 44 10.58 7.69 5.49
N ASN A 45 11.76 7.20 5.12
CA ASN A 45 12.82 6.87 6.09
C ASN A 45 13.41 8.11 6.76
N THR A 46 13.49 9.23 6.02
CA THR A 46 14.13 10.46 6.52
C THR A 46 13.21 11.22 7.46
N HIS A 47 11.94 11.41 7.08
CA HIS A 47 10.99 12.27 7.78
C HIS A 47 10.04 11.51 8.70
N ALA A 48 9.86 10.21 8.49
CA ALA A 48 9.02 9.36 9.32
C ALA A 48 9.72 8.01 9.65
N PRO A 49 10.86 7.98 10.35
CA PRO A 49 11.68 6.76 10.53
C PRO A 49 10.98 5.58 11.25
N ARG A 50 9.80 5.83 11.83
CA ARG A 50 8.92 4.83 12.47
C ARG A 50 7.66 4.50 11.66
N HIS A 51 7.58 4.91 10.39
CA HIS A 51 6.46 4.60 9.51
C HIS A 51 6.22 3.09 9.41
N CYS A 52 4.96 2.69 9.31
CA CYS A 52 4.61 1.29 9.06
C CYS A 52 4.65 0.92 7.56
N GLY A 53 4.60 1.91 6.68
CA GLY A 53 4.63 1.68 5.24
C GLY A 53 4.55 2.97 4.42
N ALA A 54 4.44 2.79 3.12
CA ALA A 54 4.14 3.84 2.17
C ALA A 54 3.01 3.40 1.21
N PHE A 55 2.32 4.37 0.61
CA PHE A 55 1.30 4.12 -0.39
C PHE A 55 1.47 5.07 -1.58
N VAL A 56 1.66 4.49 -2.76
CA VAL A 56 2.00 5.24 -3.99
C VAL A 56 1.02 5.01 -5.15
N GLY A 57 0.02 4.17 -4.92
CA GLY A 57 -0.96 3.72 -5.90
C GLY A 57 -2.38 3.81 -5.35
N THR A 58 -3.24 2.90 -5.81
CA THR A 58 -4.63 2.80 -5.36
C THR A 58 -4.99 1.34 -5.14
N GLY A 59 -5.99 1.08 -4.29
CA GLY A 59 -6.38 -0.30 -3.95
C GLY A 59 -5.26 -1.06 -3.26
N GLY A 60 -5.12 -2.35 -3.57
CA GLY A 60 -4.05 -3.19 -3.02
C GLY A 60 -2.67 -2.89 -3.57
N THR A 61 -2.61 -2.17 -4.69
CA THR A 61 -1.37 -1.95 -5.41
C THR A 61 -0.68 -0.65 -5.02
N GLY A 62 0.64 -0.73 -4.85
CA GLY A 62 1.46 0.38 -4.38
C GLY A 62 1.46 0.48 -2.85
N LEU A 63 0.86 -0.50 -2.16
CA LEU A 63 1.03 -0.70 -0.72
C LEU A 63 2.42 -1.26 -0.45
N VAL A 64 3.25 -0.44 0.19
CA VAL A 64 4.60 -0.80 0.59
C VAL A 64 4.63 -0.99 2.10
N LEU A 65 4.85 -2.22 2.54
CA LEU A 65 4.98 -2.56 3.95
C LEU A 65 6.43 -2.38 4.39
N ARG A 66 6.65 -1.70 5.52
CA ARG A 66 7.92 -1.85 6.23
C ARG A 66 8.06 -3.29 6.69
N ARG A 67 9.27 -3.85 6.70
CA ARG A 67 9.50 -5.26 7.03
C ARG A 67 8.83 -5.71 8.34
N SER A 68 8.81 -4.84 9.35
CA SER A 68 8.16 -5.10 10.64
C SER A 68 6.65 -5.38 10.54
N MET A 69 6.01 -4.94 9.47
CA MET A 69 4.57 -5.11 9.22
C MET A 69 4.23 -6.37 8.43
N VAL A 70 5.20 -7.08 7.87
CA VAL A 70 4.94 -8.26 7.02
C VAL A 70 4.24 -9.37 7.79
N VAL A 71 4.75 -9.74 8.97
CA VAL A 71 4.12 -10.78 9.82
C VAL A 71 2.77 -10.33 10.39
N PRO A 72 2.62 -9.12 10.97
CA PRO A 72 1.31 -8.60 11.36
C PRO A 72 0.28 -8.62 10.22
N ALA A 73 0.65 -8.15 9.03
CA ALA A 73 -0.21 -8.15 7.85
C ALA A 73 -0.62 -9.57 7.43
N ALA A 74 0.33 -10.51 7.40
CA ALA A 74 0.05 -11.90 7.05
C ALA A 74 -0.95 -12.57 8.00
N LYS A 75 -0.84 -12.31 9.31
CA LYS A 75 -1.77 -12.80 10.33
C LYS A 75 -3.16 -12.17 10.19
N LEU A 76 -3.21 -10.86 9.96
CA LEU A 76 -4.47 -10.14 9.80
C LEU A 76 -5.29 -10.66 8.60
N LEU A 77 -4.62 -10.95 7.49
CA LEU A 77 -5.23 -11.46 6.26
C LEU A 77 -5.85 -12.85 6.37
N VAL A 78 -5.56 -13.62 7.43
CA VAL A 78 -6.14 -14.96 7.66
C VAL A 78 -7.02 -15.01 8.89
N ASP A 79 -7.21 -13.88 9.56
CA ASP A 79 -8.07 -13.78 10.74
C ASP A 79 -9.55 -13.87 10.30
N PRO A 80 -10.31 -14.84 10.84
CA PRO A 80 -11.71 -15.04 10.46
C PRO A 80 -12.60 -13.81 10.71
N SER A 81 -12.18 -12.93 11.63
CA SER A 81 -12.92 -11.72 12.01
C SER A 81 -12.99 -10.67 10.90
N TYR A 82 -12.12 -10.76 9.89
CA TYR A 82 -12.01 -9.77 8.80
C TYR A 82 -12.31 -10.35 7.41
N THR A 83 -12.89 -11.54 7.33
CA THR A 83 -13.12 -12.29 6.07
C THR A 83 -14.04 -11.60 5.06
N VAL A 84 -14.87 -10.65 5.50
CA VAL A 84 -15.77 -9.87 4.64
C VAL A 84 -15.15 -8.57 4.13
N VAL A 85 -13.98 -8.18 4.66
CA VAL A 85 -13.29 -6.95 4.26
C VAL A 85 -12.32 -7.29 3.12
N PRO A 86 -12.33 -6.54 2.00
CA PRO A 86 -11.33 -6.72 0.95
C PRO A 86 -9.90 -6.68 1.51
N PRO A 87 -9.01 -7.60 1.11
CA PRO A 87 -7.65 -7.71 1.65
C PRO A 87 -6.84 -6.41 1.63
N ASP A 88 -6.95 -5.65 0.55
CA ASP A 88 -6.29 -4.36 0.38
C ASP A 88 -6.81 -3.29 1.35
N VAL A 89 -8.13 -3.19 1.50
CA VAL A 89 -8.77 -2.29 2.46
C VAL A 89 -8.35 -2.65 3.88
N LEU A 90 -8.31 -3.94 4.22
CA LEU A 90 -7.88 -4.41 5.54
C LEU A 90 -6.42 -4.03 5.83
N LEU A 91 -5.53 -4.17 4.85
CA LEU A 91 -4.14 -3.76 4.99
C LEU A 91 -3.99 -2.23 5.08
N GLN A 92 -4.73 -1.47 4.28
CA GLN A 92 -4.78 -0.01 4.38
C GLN A 92 -5.23 0.44 5.78
N ASP A 93 -6.33 -0.11 6.29
CA ASP A 93 -6.85 0.23 7.61
C ASP A 93 -5.87 -0.15 8.74
N CYS A 94 -5.14 -1.26 8.59
CA CYS A 94 -4.04 -1.60 9.49
C CYS A 94 -2.91 -0.56 9.45
N LEU A 95 -2.44 -0.16 8.26
CA LEU A 95 -1.38 0.85 8.12
C LEU A 95 -1.82 2.25 8.58
N LEU A 96 -3.11 2.55 8.52
CA LEU A 96 -3.72 3.75 9.10
C LEU A 96 -3.88 3.67 10.63
N GLY A 97 -3.64 2.50 11.23
CA GLY A 97 -3.78 2.28 12.67
C GLY A 97 -5.22 2.17 13.15
N LYS A 98 -6.18 1.91 12.26
CA LYS A 98 -7.61 1.74 12.60
C LYS A 98 -7.91 0.36 13.20
N ILE A 99 -7.06 -0.62 12.93
CA ILE A 99 -7.15 -1.96 13.50
C ILE A 99 -6.41 -1.99 14.85
N PRO A 100 -7.01 -2.51 15.95
CA PRO A 100 -6.38 -2.51 17.27
C PRO A 100 -4.96 -3.09 17.29
N ALA A 101 -4.73 -4.19 16.56
CA ALA A 101 -3.41 -4.82 16.45
C ALA A 101 -2.36 -3.93 15.73
N CYS A 102 -2.80 -2.94 14.96
CA CYS A 102 -1.95 -2.04 14.18
C CYS A 102 -1.95 -0.60 14.71
N GLN A 103 -2.46 -0.34 15.92
CA GLN A 103 -2.58 1.01 16.47
C GLN A 103 -1.23 1.77 16.53
N HIS A 104 -0.11 1.05 16.66
CA HIS A 104 1.23 1.64 16.60
C HIS A 104 1.58 2.28 15.24
N CYS A 105 0.81 2.00 14.19
CA CYS A 105 0.93 2.60 12.87
C CYS A 105 0.17 3.91 12.70
N GLN A 106 -0.60 4.33 13.71
CA GLN A 106 -1.36 5.57 13.65
C GLN A 106 -0.42 6.75 13.33
N ARG A 107 -0.82 7.58 12.36
CA ARG A 107 -0.05 8.75 11.87
C ARG A 107 1.35 8.43 11.35
N SER A 108 1.53 7.22 10.84
CA SER A 108 2.84 6.74 10.40
C SER A 108 2.89 6.46 8.89
N LEU A 109 1.75 6.29 8.21
CA LEU A 109 1.72 5.98 6.79
C LEU A 109 2.16 7.20 5.96
N VAL A 110 3.06 6.94 5.01
CA VAL A 110 3.56 7.93 4.06
C VAL A 110 2.89 7.73 2.71
N ILE A 111 2.49 8.79 2.04
CA ILE A 111 1.85 8.70 0.72
C ILE A 111 2.58 9.59 -0.28
N SER A 112 2.57 9.19 -1.56
CA SER A 112 2.94 10.12 -2.62
C SER A 112 1.86 11.17 -2.82
N ARG A 113 2.25 12.39 -3.23
CA ARG A 113 1.27 13.45 -3.58
C ARG A 113 0.31 13.03 -4.70
N THR A 114 0.83 12.29 -5.68
CA THR A 114 0.11 11.80 -6.87
C THR A 114 0.32 10.31 -7.06
N LEU A 115 -0.61 9.66 -7.76
CA LEU A 115 -0.51 8.25 -8.12
C LEU A 115 0.67 8.00 -9.06
N LEU A 116 1.53 7.04 -8.71
CA LEU A 116 2.70 6.61 -9.49
C LEU A 116 2.44 5.34 -10.30
N MET A 117 1.25 4.75 -10.16
CA MET A 117 0.80 3.54 -10.84
C MET A 117 -0.56 3.82 -11.48
N ARG A 118 -0.84 3.21 -12.64
CA ARG A 118 -2.16 3.25 -13.29
C ARG A 118 -2.81 1.89 -13.28
N HIS A 119 -4.13 1.85 -13.21
CA HIS A 119 -4.90 0.62 -13.38
C HIS A 119 -5.18 0.38 -14.87
N LEU A 120 -4.75 -0.76 -15.42
CA LEU A 120 -5.08 -1.14 -16.80
C LEU A 120 -6.47 -1.77 -16.93
N GLY A 121 -6.96 -2.45 -15.87
CA GLY A 121 -8.22 -3.19 -15.84
C GLY A 121 -9.48 -2.35 -15.62
N PHE A 122 -9.43 -1.03 -15.80
CA PHE A 122 -10.35 0.04 -15.39
C PHE A 122 -11.87 -0.24 -15.28
N ASN A 123 -12.42 -1.24 -15.98
CA ASN A 123 -13.83 -1.63 -15.94
C ASN A 123 -14.18 -2.87 -15.09
N THR A 124 -13.19 -3.52 -14.46
CA THR A 124 -13.39 -4.78 -13.74
C THR A 124 -13.11 -4.56 -12.26
N SER A 125 -14.18 -4.54 -11.46
CA SER A 125 -14.12 -4.51 -10.00
C SER A 125 -14.64 -5.84 -9.48
N THR A 126 -14.09 -6.32 -8.37
CA THR A 126 -14.66 -7.47 -7.64
C THR A 126 -15.93 -7.11 -6.87
N SER A 127 -16.30 -5.84 -6.83
CA SER A 127 -17.54 -5.33 -6.23
C SER A 127 -18.53 -4.94 -7.32
N ASP A 128 -19.74 -5.50 -7.28
CA ASP A 128 -20.81 -5.31 -8.28
C ASP A 128 -21.33 -3.85 -8.35
N ASP A 129 -21.09 -3.05 -7.32
CA ASP A 129 -21.55 -1.66 -7.20
C ASP A 129 -20.49 -0.62 -7.64
N ARG A 130 -19.27 -1.06 -7.96
CA ARG A 130 -18.16 -0.16 -8.27
C ARG A 130 -17.72 -0.30 -9.72
N HIS A 131 -17.99 0.74 -10.50
CA HIS A 131 -17.44 0.91 -11.85
C HIS A 131 -16.53 2.13 -11.88
N TYR A 132 -15.32 1.95 -12.38
CA TYR A 132 -14.36 3.04 -12.54
C TYR A 132 -14.27 3.40 -14.03
N ASP A 133 -14.25 4.68 -14.32
CA ASP A 133 -14.02 5.14 -15.69
C ASP A 133 -12.56 4.89 -16.06
N LYS A 134 -12.29 4.67 -17.35
CA LYS A 134 -10.94 4.47 -17.88
C LYS A 134 -9.92 5.53 -17.47
N ASP A 135 -10.39 6.74 -17.21
CA ASP A 135 -9.55 7.89 -16.89
C ASP A 135 -9.42 8.10 -15.38
N LYS A 136 -10.12 7.34 -14.53
CA LYS A 136 -10.03 7.43 -13.06
C LYS A 136 -8.83 6.67 -12.52
N TYR A 137 -8.27 7.20 -11.43
CA TYR A 137 -7.15 6.60 -10.70
C TYR A 137 -5.93 6.32 -11.60
N GLN A 138 -5.70 7.22 -12.56
CA GLN A 138 -4.59 7.14 -13.49
C GLN A 138 -3.36 7.86 -12.93
N CYS A 139 -2.23 7.66 -13.59
CA CYS A 139 -0.98 8.36 -13.33
C CYS A 139 -1.19 9.86 -13.13
N GLY A 140 -0.52 10.44 -12.12
CA GLY A 140 -0.55 11.89 -11.87
C GLY A 140 -1.82 12.40 -11.20
N TRP A 141 -2.85 11.58 -11.04
CA TRP A 141 -4.01 11.94 -10.22
C TRP A 141 -3.58 12.19 -8.79
N ARG A 142 -4.27 13.11 -8.11
CA ARG A 142 -4.09 13.34 -6.67
C ARG A 142 -4.33 12.02 -5.94
N HIS A 143 -3.40 11.63 -5.07
CA HIS A 143 -3.55 10.44 -4.26
C HIS A 143 -4.83 10.57 -3.40
N PRO A 144 -5.70 9.55 -3.28
CA PRO A 144 -6.99 9.67 -2.58
C PRO A 144 -6.89 10.16 -1.15
N PHE A 145 -5.82 9.78 -0.46
CA PHE A 145 -5.52 10.21 0.90
C PHE A 145 -4.79 11.55 1.03
N ASN A 146 -4.45 12.21 -0.08
CA ASN A 146 -3.76 13.50 -0.04
C ASN A 146 -4.67 14.56 0.60
N GLY A 147 -4.20 15.19 1.68
CA GLY A 147 -4.94 16.15 2.49
C GLY A 147 -5.45 15.60 3.82
N ASP A 148 -5.28 14.31 4.07
CA ASP A 148 -5.50 13.71 5.38
C ASP A 148 -4.42 14.21 6.38
N PRO A 149 -4.80 14.86 7.49
CA PRO A 149 -3.86 15.40 8.48
C PRO A 149 -3.13 14.32 9.30
N ASP A 150 -3.56 13.07 9.19
CA ASP A 150 -2.93 11.93 9.83
C ASP A 150 -1.93 11.23 8.90
N LEU A 151 -1.66 11.76 7.69
CA LEU A 151 -0.73 11.17 6.74
C LEU A 151 0.39 12.11 6.34
N LEU A 152 1.58 11.55 6.19
CA LEU A 152 2.71 12.30 5.64
C LEU A 152 2.67 12.21 4.11
N THR A 153 2.40 13.34 3.45
CA THR A 153 2.44 13.43 1.98
C THR A 153 3.80 13.91 1.52
N VAL A 154 4.43 13.19 0.60
CA VAL A 154 5.73 13.51 0.00
C VAL A 154 5.66 13.68 -1.51
#